data_AF-A0A9X8VH83-F1
#
_entry.id   AF-A0A9X8VH83-F1
#
_cell.length_a   1.000
_cell.length_b   1.000
_cell.length_c   1.000
_cell.angle_alpha   90.00
_cell.angle_beta   90.00
_cell.angle_gamma   90.00
#
_symmetry.space_group_name_H-M   'P 1'
#
loop_
_entity.id
_entity.type
_entity.pdbx_description
1 polymer ?
#
loop_
_entity_poly.entity_id
_entity_poly.type
_entity_poly.pdbx_seq_one_letter_code
_entity_poly.pdbx_strand_id
1 'polypeptide(L)'
;PQLGANPLRLAEQARAVGQSPVEFTVDSLKNGSLGFAAEQPDNPQNFPRNLFVWRSNLLGSSGKGHEYMLKYLLGTENGIQGKDLGQQGGVMPQEVEWREQGGEGKLDLVVTLDFRMSSTCLYSDVVLPTATWYEKDDMNTSDMHPFIHPLSAAVDPAWDSKSDWEIYKGIAKAFSEVCVGHLGQETDVV
;
A
#
# COMPACT_ATOMS: atom_id res chain seq x y z
N PRO A 1 -0.42 -6.19 -4.83
CA PRO A 1 -0.26 -7.66 -4.90
C PRO A 1 0.56 -8.03 -6.15
N GLN A 2 1.43 -9.04 -6.07
CA GLN A 2 2.25 -9.47 -7.23
C GLN A 2 1.58 -10.64 -7.98
N LEU A 3 1.09 -11.63 -7.24
CA LEU A 3 0.44 -12.83 -7.76
C LEU A 3 -1.06 -12.78 -7.52
N GLY A 4 -1.85 -13.41 -8.40
CA GLY A 4 -3.30 -13.50 -8.29
C GLY A 4 -3.82 -14.41 -7.16
N ALA A 5 -2.96 -14.79 -6.22
CA ALA A 5 -3.25 -15.64 -5.08
C ALA A 5 -2.45 -15.17 -3.86
N ASN A 6 -2.85 -15.58 -2.66
CA ASN A 6 -2.11 -15.29 -1.44
C ASN A 6 -0.76 -16.04 -1.47
N PRO A 7 0.39 -15.34 -1.53
CA PRO A 7 1.68 -15.99 -1.75
C PRO A 7 2.11 -16.88 -0.57
N LEU A 8 1.62 -16.61 0.65
CA LEU A 8 1.87 -17.44 1.84
C LEU A 8 1.30 -18.86 1.72
N ARG A 9 0.35 -19.09 0.79
CA ARG A 9 -0.29 -20.40 0.58
C ARG A 9 0.43 -21.25 -0.48
N LEU A 10 1.30 -20.65 -1.29
CA LEU A 10 1.95 -21.35 -2.40
C LEU A 10 2.96 -22.39 -1.92
N ALA A 11 3.68 -22.12 -0.83
CA ALA A 11 4.60 -23.09 -0.25
C ALA A 11 3.89 -24.35 0.29
N GLU A 12 2.69 -24.20 0.85
CA GLU A 12 1.87 -25.34 1.30
C GLU A 12 1.36 -26.17 0.12
N GLN A 13 0.90 -25.51 -0.94
CA GLN A 13 0.46 -26.16 -2.18
C GLN A 13 1.62 -26.93 -2.86
N ALA A 14 2.82 -26.33 -2.91
CA ALA A 14 4.02 -26.97 -3.44
C ALA A 14 4.39 -28.25 -2.67
N ARG A 15 4.34 -28.19 -1.33
CA ARG A 15 4.60 -29.37 -0.47
C ARG A 15 3.59 -30.49 -0.73
N ALA A 16 2.32 -30.18 -0.97
CA ALA A 16 1.29 -31.18 -1.23
C ALA A 16 1.55 -32.00 -2.51
N VAL A 17 2.28 -31.43 -3.47
CA VAL A 17 2.65 -32.10 -4.74
C VAL A 17 4.12 -32.54 -4.78
N GLY A 18 4.85 -32.40 -3.67
CA GLY A 18 6.26 -32.82 -3.56
C GLY A 18 7.24 -31.97 -4.37
N GLN A 19 6.89 -30.72 -4.68
CA GLN A 19 7.77 -29.77 -5.39
C GLN A 19 8.34 -28.71 -4.42
N SER A 20 9.46 -28.08 -4.82
CA SER A 20 9.89 -26.85 -4.14
C SER A 20 8.93 -25.69 -4.44
N PRO A 21 8.81 -24.68 -3.55
CA PRO A 21 7.95 -23.53 -3.81
C PRO A 21 8.30 -22.76 -5.10
N VAL A 22 9.58 -22.71 -5.47
CA VAL A 22 10.05 -22.05 -6.69
C VAL A 22 9.61 -22.82 -7.93
N GLU A 23 9.84 -24.14 -7.97
CA GLU A 23 9.42 -24.98 -9.10
C GLU A 23 7.92 -24.94 -9.28
N PHE A 24 7.16 -25.11 -8.19
CA PHE A 24 5.71 -25.04 -8.21
C PHE A 24 5.21 -23.69 -8.76
N THR A 25 5.77 -22.58 -8.27
CA THR A 25 5.37 -21.24 -8.72
C THR A 25 5.67 -21.03 -10.21
N VAL A 26 6.86 -21.44 -10.68
CA VAL A 26 7.25 -21.31 -12.10
C VAL A 26 6.37 -22.19 -12.99
N ASP A 27 6.09 -23.43 -12.58
CA ASP A 27 5.23 -24.34 -13.34
C ASP A 27 3.80 -23.81 -13.39
N SER A 28 3.27 -23.34 -12.26
CA SER A 28 1.93 -22.73 -12.17
C SER A 28 1.77 -21.47 -13.01
N LEU A 29 2.80 -20.63 -13.08
CA LEU A 29 2.81 -19.47 -13.98
C LEU A 29 2.83 -19.91 -15.46
N LYS A 30 3.67 -20.88 -15.83
CA LYS A 30 3.78 -21.37 -17.21
C LYS A 30 2.52 -22.07 -17.69
N ASN A 31 1.83 -22.80 -16.81
CA ASN A 31 0.64 -23.56 -17.16
C ASN A 31 -0.67 -22.76 -16.98
N GLY A 32 -0.59 -21.52 -16.47
CA GLY A 32 -1.72 -20.61 -16.32
C GLY A 32 -2.62 -20.87 -15.11
N SER A 33 -2.26 -21.81 -14.21
CA SER A 33 -3.01 -22.01 -12.95
C SER A 33 -2.77 -20.90 -11.93
N LEU A 34 -1.68 -20.14 -12.10
CA LEU A 34 -1.37 -18.92 -11.36
C LEU A 34 -1.11 -17.80 -12.37
N GLY A 35 -1.80 -16.67 -12.23
CA GLY A 35 -1.55 -15.46 -13.04
C GLY A 35 -0.90 -14.36 -12.22
N PHE A 36 -0.32 -13.37 -12.90
CA PHE A 36 0.10 -12.14 -12.22
C PHE A 36 -1.14 -11.34 -11.80
N ALA A 37 -1.11 -10.72 -10.62
CA ALA A 37 -2.22 -9.90 -10.14
C ALA A 37 -2.55 -8.74 -11.09
N ALA A 38 -1.56 -8.28 -11.85
CA ALA A 38 -1.68 -7.20 -12.84
C ALA A 38 -2.55 -7.56 -14.06
N GLU A 39 -2.74 -8.85 -14.36
CA GLU A 39 -3.64 -9.30 -15.44
C GLU A 39 -5.11 -9.11 -15.05
N GLN A 40 -5.43 -9.09 -13.75
CA GLN A 40 -6.78 -8.91 -13.22
C GLN A 40 -6.82 -7.86 -12.09
N PRO A 41 -6.50 -6.58 -12.35
CA PRO A 41 -6.37 -5.55 -11.31
C PRO A 41 -7.72 -5.08 -10.75
N ASP A 42 -8.83 -5.45 -11.40
CA ASP A 42 -10.21 -5.23 -10.94
C ASP A 42 -10.82 -6.45 -10.23
N ASN A 43 -10.05 -7.53 -10.06
CA ASN A 43 -10.42 -8.62 -9.16
C ASN A 43 -10.18 -8.19 -7.70
N PRO A 44 -11.18 -8.21 -6.80
CA PRO A 44 -11.04 -7.73 -5.43
C PRO A 44 -9.91 -8.38 -4.60
N GLN A 45 -9.47 -9.58 -4.96
CA GLN A 45 -8.32 -10.22 -4.30
C GLN A 45 -6.98 -9.54 -4.62
N ASN A 46 -6.92 -8.80 -5.73
CA ASN A 46 -5.72 -8.13 -6.25
C ASN A 46 -5.63 -6.65 -5.82
N PHE A 47 -6.60 -6.15 -5.06
CA PHE A 47 -6.58 -4.77 -4.57
C PHE A 47 -5.53 -4.59 -3.48
N PRO A 48 -4.81 -3.47 -3.43
CA PRO A 48 -4.22 -3.02 -2.18
C PRO A 48 -5.35 -2.70 -1.20
N ARG A 49 -5.28 -3.22 0.02
CA ARG A 49 -6.36 -3.08 1.03
C ARG A 49 -6.01 -2.11 2.15
N ASN A 50 -4.74 -2.08 2.57
CA ASN A 50 -4.25 -1.20 3.63
C ASN A 50 -3.17 -0.30 3.04
N LEU A 51 -3.33 1.02 3.18
CA LEU A 51 -2.36 2.01 2.73
C LEU A 51 -1.89 2.86 3.90
N PHE A 52 -0.58 2.85 4.15
CA PHE A 52 0.08 3.77 5.07
C PHE A 52 0.73 4.90 4.29
N VAL A 53 0.42 6.15 4.63
CA VAL A 53 1.03 7.35 4.04
C VAL A 53 1.75 8.14 5.12
N TRP A 54 3.06 8.29 5.00
CA TRP A 54 3.85 9.10 5.93
C TRP A 54 4.91 9.86 5.16
N ARG A 55 5.31 11.04 5.68
CA ARG A 55 6.29 11.93 5.02
C ARG A 55 5.92 12.27 3.56
N SER A 56 4.64 12.22 3.23
CA SER A 56 4.09 12.42 1.90
C SER A 56 2.70 13.05 2.00
N ASN A 57 2.34 13.86 1.03
CA ASN A 57 0.99 14.37 0.84
C ASN A 57 0.44 13.86 -0.49
N LEU A 58 0.28 12.53 -0.61
CA LEU A 58 -0.09 11.86 -1.87
C LEU A 58 -1.34 12.48 -2.50
N LEU A 59 -2.41 12.65 -1.71
CA LEU A 59 -3.71 13.11 -2.18
C LEU A 59 -3.81 14.64 -2.32
N GLY A 60 -2.75 15.39 -2.02
CA GLY A 60 -2.74 16.85 -2.15
C GLY A 60 -1.50 17.43 -2.82
N SER A 61 -0.62 16.59 -3.36
CA SER A 61 0.63 17.03 -3.98
C SER A 61 1.09 16.12 -5.12
N SER A 62 1.53 14.89 -4.81
CA SER A 62 2.20 14.05 -5.81
C SER A 62 1.25 13.17 -6.62
N GLY A 63 0.00 13.00 -6.20
CA GLY A 63 -1.02 12.16 -6.86
C GLY A 63 -1.55 12.79 -8.14
N LYS A 64 -1.02 12.35 -9.29
CA LYS A 64 -1.58 12.72 -10.59
C LYS A 64 -2.89 11.96 -10.81
N GLY A 65 -3.86 12.61 -11.42
CA GLY A 65 -5.21 12.06 -11.54
C GLY A 65 -5.91 11.99 -10.18
N HIS A 66 -5.90 13.10 -9.42
CA HIS A 66 -6.50 13.20 -8.09
C HIS A 66 -7.91 12.58 -8.01
N GLU A 67 -8.81 12.98 -8.91
CA GLU A 67 -10.19 12.47 -8.97
C GLU A 67 -10.28 10.95 -9.20
N TYR A 68 -9.30 10.37 -9.91
CA TYR A 68 -9.22 8.92 -10.11
C TYR A 68 -8.82 8.20 -8.82
N MET A 69 -7.93 8.80 -8.01
CA MET A 69 -7.60 8.25 -6.69
C MET A 69 -8.80 8.31 -5.75
N LEU A 70 -9.52 9.44 -5.72
CA LEU A 70 -10.74 9.59 -4.92
C LEU A 70 -11.80 8.55 -5.30
N LYS A 71 -12.06 8.38 -6.60
CA LYS A 71 -13.03 7.39 -7.10
C LYS A 71 -12.59 5.95 -6.81
N TYR A 72 -11.46 5.54 -7.37
CA TYR A 72 -11.11 4.12 -7.45
C TYR A 72 -10.39 3.61 -6.20
N LEU A 73 -9.60 4.44 -5.51
CA LEU A 73 -8.93 4.02 -4.28
C LEU A 73 -9.79 4.27 -3.05
N LEU A 74 -10.39 5.46 -2.92
CA LEU A 74 -11.12 5.85 -1.72
C LEU A 74 -12.63 5.58 -1.80
N GLY A 75 -13.21 5.52 -3.01
CA GLY A 75 -14.65 5.30 -3.18
C GLY A 75 -15.50 6.50 -2.79
N THR A 76 -14.95 7.72 -2.84
CA THR A 76 -15.67 8.95 -2.52
C THR A 76 -16.28 9.59 -3.77
N GLU A 77 -17.08 10.63 -3.55
CA GLU A 77 -17.39 11.58 -4.63
C GLU A 77 -16.11 12.09 -5.29
N ASN A 78 -16.20 12.35 -6.59
CA ASN A 78 -15.09 12.74 -7.44
C ASN A 78 -15.59 13.60 -8.61
N GLY A 79 -14.67 14.32 -9.22
CA GLY A 79 -14.92 15.27 -10.31
C GLY A 79 -14.60 14.76 -11.72
N ILE A 80 -14.51 13.45 -11.97
CA ILE A 80 -14.23 12.93 -13.33
C ILE A 80 -15.37 13.31 -14.27
N GLN A 81 -15.05 14.08 -15.33
CA GLN A 81 -16.03 14.57 -16.32
C GLN A 81 -16.10 13.68 -17.57
N GLY A 82 -15.00 13.00 -17.90
CA GLY A 82 -14.88 12.18 -19.10
C GLY A 82 -15.50 10.79 -18.94
N LYS A 83 -15.73 10.13 -20.08
CA LYS A 83 -16.16 8.73 -20.17
C LYS A 83 -14.95 7.79 -20.15
N ASP A 84 -15.08 6.59 -19.62
CA ASP A 84 -14.03 5.55 -19.75
C ASP A 84 -14.00 4.90 -21.15
N LEU A 85 -13.05 3.99 -21.39
CA LEU A 85 -12.91 3.29 -22.67
C LEU A 85 -14.16 2.48 -23.05
N GLY A 86 -14.81 1.82 -22.09
CA GLY A 86 -16.01 1.01 -22.31
C GLY A 86 -17.16 1.86 -22.80
N GLN A 87 -17.39 2.99 -22.14
CA GLN A 87 -18.43 3.95 -22.50
C GLN A 87 -18.18 4.66 -23.84
N GLN A 88 -16.92 4.73 -24.27
CA GLN A 88 -16.54 5.29 -25.57
C GLN A 88 -16.52 4.26 -26.70
N GLY A 89 -16.68 2.97 -26.40
CA GLY A 89 -16.50 1.90 -27.39
C GLY A 89 -15.07 1.80 -27.90
N GLY A 90 -14.09 2.14 -27.05
CA GLY A 90 -12.67 2.07 -27.37
C GLY A 90 -12.14 0.64 -27.49
N VAL A 91 -10.86 0.51 -27.86
CA VAL A 91 -10.20 -0.80 -27.95
C VAL A 91 -9.79 -1.25 -26.55
N MET A 92 -10.18 -2.47 -26.17
CA MET A 92 -9.84 -3.06 -24.87
C MET A 92 -8.40 -3.58 -24.84
N PRO A 93 -7.75 -3.58 -23.66
CA PRO A 93 -6.43 -4.18 -23.50
C PRO A 93 -6.45 -5.69 -23.81
N GLN A 94 -5.32 -6.22 -24.25
CA GLN A 94 -5.16 -7.65 -24.58
C GLN A 94 -4.62 -8.47 -23.41
N GLU A 95 -3.86 -7.85 -22.51
CA GLU A 95 -3.14 -8.49 -21.40
C GLU A 95 -3.80 -8.23 -20.03
N VAL A 96 -4.85 -7.41 -19.99
CA VAL A 96 -5.56 -7.04 -18.76
C VAL A 96 -7.04 -7.30 -18.96
N GLU A 97 -7.65 -8.02 -18.02
CA GLU A 97 -9.09 -8.27 -18.04
C GLU A 97 -9.87 -6.96 -17.91
N TRP A 98 -10.73 -6.67 -18.88
CA TRP A 98 -11.62 -5.53 -18.84
C TRP A 98 -12.92 -5.87 -18.11
N ARG A 99 -13.37 -4.98 -17.21
CA ARG A 99 -14.69 -5.03 -16.57
C ARG A 99 -15.43 -3.73 -16.85
N GLU A 100 -16.69 -3.84 -17.28
CA GLU A 100 -17.52 -2.66 -17.55
C GLU A 100 -17.71 -1.78 -16.32
N GLN A 101 -17.78 -2.40 -15.14
CA GLN A 101 -17.78 -1.71 -13.85
C GLN A 101 -16.49 -2.09 -13.11
N GLY A 102 -15.51 -1.19 -13.15
CA GLY A 102 -14.25 -1.33 -12.42
C GLY A 102 -14.46 -1.25 -10.90
N GLY A 103 -13.49 -1.75 -10.13
CA GLY A 103 -13.55 -1.69 -8.67
C GLY A 103 -13.37 -0.26 -8.16
N GLU A 104 -14.28 0.21 -7.30
CA GLU A 104 -14.18 1.49 -6.59
C GLU A 104 -13.96 1.26 -5.10
N GLY A 105 -13.40 2.24 -4.38
CA GLY A 105 -13.12 2.10 -2.94
C GLY A 105 -12.21 0.90 -2.62
N LYS A 106 -11.13 0.74 -3.39
CA LYS A 106 -10.24 -0.43 -3.27
C LYS A 106 -9.54 -0.53 -1.90
N LEU A 107 -9.28 0.61 -1.25
CA LEU A 107 -8.64 0.68 0.06
C LEU A 107 -9.67 0.47 1.17
N ASP A 108 -9.43 -0.51 2.04
CA ASP A 108 -10.24 -0.76 3.23
C ASP A 108 -9.78 0.12 4.42
N LEU A 109 -8.53 0.57 4.41
CA LEU A 109 -7.95 1.42 5.46
C LEU A 109 -6.84 2.33 4.90
N VAL A 110 -6.99 3.64 5.14
CA VAL A 110 -5.98 4.66 4.88
C VAL A 110 -5.51 5.27 6.19
N VAL A 111 -4.24 5.05 6.52
CA VAL A 111 -3.59 5.59 7.72
C VAL A 111 -2.55 6.62 7.31
N THR A 112 -2.68 7.85 7.80
CA THR A 112 -1.70 8.91 7.52
C THR A 112 -0.98 9.38 8.78
N LEU A 113 0.35 9.50 8.71
CA LEU A 113 1.19 10.09 9.74
C LEU A 113 1.64 11.48 9.29
N ASP A 114 1.22 12.52 10.01
CA ASP A 114 1.57 13.90 9.69
C ASP A 114 1.56 14.77 10.96
N PHE A 115 2.40 15.80 10.98
CA PHE A 115 2.47 16.78 12.08
C PHE A 115 1.52 17.96 11.83
N ARG A 116 0.86 17.99 10.66
CA ARG A 116 -0.18 18.95 10.30
C ARG A 116 -1.32 18.25 9.58
N MET A 117 -2.53 18.81 9.66
CA MET A 117 -3.68 18.30 8.92
C MET A 117 -3.55 18.60 7.42
N SER A 118 -2.83 17.74 6.68
CA SER A 118 -2.68 17.84 5.23
C SER A 118 -3.94 17.36 4.49
N SER A 119 -4.03 17.62 3.18
CA SER A 119 -5.14 17.12 2.35
C SER A 119 -5.24 15.60 2.43
N THR A 120 -4.11 14.89 2.47
CA THR A 120 -4.12 13.43 2.64
C THR A 120 -4.71 13.02 3.99
N CYS A 121 -4.37 13.72 5.09
CA CYS A 121 -4.99 13.47 6.39
C CYS A 121 -6.51 13.67 6.35
N LEU A 122 -6.99 14.71 5.66
CA LEU A 122 -8.42 15.03 5.57
C LEU A 122 -9.25 13.93 4.87
N TYR A 123 -8.61 13.13 4.01
CA TYR A 123 -9.21 12.00 3.31
C TYR A 123 -8.85 10.63 3.95
N SER A 124 -8.14 10.61 5.07
CA SER A 124 -7.71 9.37 5.73
C SER A 124 -8.71 8.92 6.79
N ASP A 125 -8.79 7.61 7.02
CA ASP A 125 -9.61 7.02 8.10
C ASP A 125 -8.98 7.26 9.48
N VAL A 126 -7.64 7.15 9.53
CA VAL A 126 -6.86 7.33 10.76
C VAL A 126 -5.72 8.31 10.52
N VAL A 127 -5.60 9.30 11.40
CA VAL A 127 -4.50 10.26 11.41
C VAL A 127 -3.69 10.07 12.69
N LEU A 128 -2.40 9.80 12.55
CA LEU A 128 -1.47 9.62 13.66
C LEU A 128 -0.54 10.85 13.76
N PRO A 129 -0.48 11.52 14.93
CA PRO A 129 0.35 12.71 15.10
C PRO A 129 1.83 12.32 15.11
N THR A 130 2.57 12.69 14.06
CA THR A 130 4.04 12.48 14.04
C THR A 130 4.77 13.70 14.59
N ALA A 131 5.97 13.49 15.14
CA ALA A 131 6.85 14.54 15.63
C ALA A 131 7.36 15.41 14.48
N THR A 132 7.51 16.71 14.73
CA THR A 132 8.16 17.62 13.77
C THR A 132 9.65 17.30 13.63
N TRP A 133 10.34 17.97 12.71
CA TRP A 133 11.77 17.77 12.49
C TRP A 133 12.65 18.23 13.68
N TYR A 134 12.12 19.04 14.60
CA TYR A 134 12.84 19.53 15.78
C TYR A 134 12.54 18.74 17.05
N GLU A 135 11.82 17.63 16.93
CA GLU A 135 11.36 16.82 18.06
C GLU A 135 11.79 15.34 17.91
N LYS A 136 12.71 15.05 16.97
CA LYS A 136 13.19 13.69 16.72
C LYS A 136 14.62 13.65 16.21
N ASP A 137 15.26 12.52 16.45
CA ASP A 137 16.58 12.20 15.92
C ASP A 137 16.46 11.45 14.60
N ASP A 138 17.17 11.91 13.58
CA ASP A 138 17.27 11.29 12.26
C ASP A 138 18.54 11.81 11.53
N MET A 139 18.79 11.39 10.29
CA MET A 139 19.88 11.90 9.46
C MET A 139 19.36 12.45 8.12
N ASN A 140 20.07 13.44 7.57
CA ASN A 140 19.79 14.01 6.27
C ASN A 140 21.08 14.18 5.43
N THR A 141 20.93 13.99 4.12
CA THR A 141 21.94 14.20 3.09
C THR A 141 21.25 14.76 1.83
N SER A 142 22.02 15.40 0.95
CA SER A 142 21.51 15.89 -0.34
C SER A 142 22.59 15.79 -1.42
N ASP A 143 22.19 15.61 -2.68
CA ASP A 143 23.06 15.64 -3.86
C ASP A 143 23.88 16.93 -3.97
N MET A 144 23.39 18.02 -3.38
CA MET A 144 23.97 19.37 -3.52
C MET A 144 25.29 19.55 -2.76
N HIS A 145 25.63 18.68 -1.81
CA HIS A 145 26.85 18.80 -0.99
C HIS A 145 27.28 17.47 -0.36
N PRO A 146 28.56 17.30 0.02
CA PRO A 146 29.07 16.03 0.55
C PRO A 146 28.85 15.80 2.05
N PHE A 147 28.10 16.68 2.74
CA PHE A 147 27.88 16.57 4.18
C PHE A 147 26.69 15.68 4.54
N ILE A 148 26.87 14.87 5.57
CA ILE A 148 25.80 14.21 6.34
C ILE A 148 25.63 14.95 7.66
N HIS A 149 24.39 15.23 8.07
CA HIS A 149 24.10 15.90 9.32
C HIS A 149 22.80 15.38 9.96
N PRO A 150 22.64 15.50 11.29
CA PRO A 150 21.47 14.99 11.98
C PRO A 150 20.28 15.96 11.94
N LEU A 151 19.09 15.42 12.18
CA LEU A 151 18.01 16.08 12.91
C LEU A 151 18.20 15.73 14.39
N SER A 152 17.88 16.66 15.29
CA SER A 152 17.98 16.41 16.73
C SER A 152 16.76 16.95 17.43
N ALA A 153 16.27 16.20 18.42
CA ALA A 153 15.19 16.66 19.28
C ALA A 153 15.65 17.83 20.15
N ALA A 154 15.19 19.04 19.81
CA ALA A 154 15.40 20.23 20.63
C ALA A 154 14.57 20.17 21.92
N VAL A 155 13.39 19.54 21.84
CA VAL A 155 12.48 19.22 22.94
C VAL A 155 11.80 17.88 22.64
N ASP A 156 11.18 17.28 23.66
CA ASP A 156 10.32 16.12 23.46
C ASP A 156 9.14 16.48 22.53
N PRO A 157 8.63 15.52 21.71
CA PRO A 157 7.46 15.74 20.87
C PRO A 157 6.27 16.30 21.66
N ALA A 158 5.69 17.39 21.18
CA ALA A 158 4.56 18.03 21.85
C ALA A 158 3.30 17.14 21.86
N TRP A 159 2.51 17.26 22.93
CA TRP A 159 1.30 16.46 23.16
C TRP A 159 1.54 14.95 23.05
N ASP A 160 0.67 14.23 22.33
CA ASP A 160 0.77 12.78 22.12
C ASP A 160 1.51 12.42 20.81
N SER A 161 2.22 13.39 20.21
CA SER A 161 2.99 13.12 19.00
C SER A 161 4.17 12.19 19.29
N LYS A 162 4.57 11.42 18.27
CA LYS A 162 5.68 10.47 18.36
C LYS A 162 6.49 10.51 17.07
N SER A 163 7.78 10.20 17.11
CA SER A 163 8.54 10.05 15.87
C SER A 163 7.95 8.92 15.01
N ASP A 164 8.12 9.00 13.69
CA ASP A 164 7.67 7.95 12.77
C ASP A 164 8.20 6.56 13.19
N TRP A 165 9.43 6.52 13.69
CA TRP A 165 10.08 5.34 14.24
C TRP A 165 9.32 4.74 15.43
N GLU A 166 8.98 5.55 16.44
CA GLU A 166 8.24 5.06 17.61
C GLU A 166 6.79 4.68 17.25
N ILE A 167 6.18 5.37 16.29
CA ILE A 167 4.84 5.02 15.79
C ILE A 167 4.87 3.62 15.16
N TYR A 168 5.75 3.38 14.18
CA TYR A 168 5.83 2.07 13.54
C TYR A 168 6.32 0.97 14.49
N LYS A 169 7.20 1.27 15.45
CA LYS A 169 7.57 0.33 16.52
C LYS A 169 6.35 -0.06 17.36
N GLY A 170 5.50 0.91 17.71
CA GLY A 170 4.24 0.66 18.42
C GLY A 170 3.27 -0.20 17.62
N ILE A 171 3.09 0.10 16.32
CA ILE A 171 2.27 -0.71 15.40
C ILE A 171 2.82 -2.13 15.29
N ALA A 172 4.14 -2.30 15.14
CA ALA A 172 4.77 -3.62 15.05
C ALA A 172 4.58 -4.45 16.32
N LYS A 173 4.68 -3.80 17.50
CA LYS A 173 4.39 -4.45 18.78
C LYS A 173 2.94 -4.93 18.84
N ALA A 174 1.98 -4.05 18.53
CA ALA A 174 0.56 -4.40 18.51
C ALA A 174 0.26 -5.51 17.48
N PHE A 175 0.81 -5.41 16.27
CA PHE A 175 0.69 -6.44 15.23
C PHE A 175 1.17 -7.81 15.73
N SER A 176 2.32 -7.85 16.40
CA SER A 176 2.90 -9.09 16.94
C SER A 176 2.01 -9.74 18.01
N GLU A 177 1.24 -8.94 18.76
CA GLU A 177 0.27 -9.44 19.74
C GLU A 177 -1.02 -9.93 19.05
N VAL A 178 -1.54 -9.18 18.08
CA VAL A 178 -2.83 -9.51 17.43
C VAL A 178 -2.73 -10.59 16.36
N CYS A 179 -1.54 -10.85 15.79
CA CYS A 179 -1.38 -11.87 14.76
C CYS A 179 -1.38 -13.31 15.30
N VAL A 180 -1.21 -13.50 16.61
CA VAL A 180 -1.14 -14.81 17.25
C VAL A 180 -2.43 -15.60 17.02
N GLY A 181 -2.28 -16.81 16.46
CA GLY A 181 -3.41 -17.67 16.08
C GLY A 181 -3.91 -17.43 14.65
N HIS A 182 -3.41 -16.40 13.96
CA HIS A 182 -3.76 -16.09 12.57
C HIS A 182 -2.56 -16.22 11.61
N LEU A 183 -1.39 -15.71 12.00
CA LEU A 183 -0.15 -15.79 11.24
C LEU A 183 0.98 -16.26 12.16
N GLY A 184 1.71 -17.28 11.73
CA GLY A 184 2.81 -17.88 12.49
C GLY A 184 4.15 -17.74 11.76
N GLN A 185 4.93 -18.82 11.77
CA GLN A 185 6.11 -18.92 10.92
C GLN A 185 5.67 -19.33 9.51
N GLU A 186 5.47 -18.34 8.66
CA GLU A 186 5.04 -18.54 7.27
C GLU A 186 6.24 -18.69 6.32
N THR A 187 6.02 -19.34 5.18
CA THR A 187 6.99 -19.38 4.07
C THR A 187 6.40 -18.63 2.89
N ASP A 188 6.90 -17.41 2.66
CA ASP A 188 6.53 -16.61 1.49
C ASP A 188 7.36 -17.06 0.27
N VAL A 189 6.79 -16.89 -0.92
CA VAL A 189 7.44 -17.16 -2.22
C VAL A 189 7.80 -15.89 -2.99
N VAL A 190 7.41 -14.72 -2.45
CA VAL A 190 7.76 -13.39 -2.97
C VAL A 190 8.96 -12.82 -2.22
#